data_AF-A0A5E4I3M1-F1
#
_entry.id   AF-A0A5E4I3M1-F1
#
_cell.length_a   1.000
_cell.length_b   1.000
_cell.length_c   1.000
_cell.angle_alpha   90.00
_cell.angle_beta   90.00
_cell.angle_gamma   90.00
#
_symmetry.space_group_name_H-M   'P 1'
#
loop_
_entity.id
_entity.type
_entity.pdbx_description
1 polymer ?
#
loop_
_entity_poly.entity_id
_entity_poly.type
_entity_poly.pdbx_seq_one_letter_code
_entity_poly.pdbx_strand_id
1 'polypeptide(L)'
;MDFKRGQGVIEWAAPTTRALRGQGATEYLVLLAVVLIIALVAISLLGFFPGLALDAKKTQSDPYWKAALPFGILEHSYSGSTGNLTVVLQNNGGDRLTIINITIGTVTFNVSTANYSGVFSGGEKKVYIIGGMGTCNAGSSYEFPVNISYNSTDIPYQRQIGTKPIIGKCA
;
A
#
# COMPACT_ATOMS: atom_id res chain seq x y z
N MET A 1 12.99 63.68 -87.62
CA MET A 1 12.63 62.36 -87.05
C MET A 1 13.21 62.34 -85.64
N ASP A 2 12.34 62.45 -84.64
CA ASP A 2 12.68 62.83 -83.27
C ASP A 2 12.55 61.61 -82.35
N PHE A 3 13.66 61.21 -81.70
CA PHE A 3 13.79 59.94 -80.99
C PHE A 3 13.70 60.18 -79.47
N LYS A 4 12.50 60.01 -78.91
CA LYS A 4 12.29 60.10 -77.45
C LYS A 4 12.79 58.84 -76.73
N ARG A 5 13.84 58.98 -75.92
CA ARG A 5 14.30 57.96 -74.96
C ARG A 5 13.38 57.96 -73.74
N GLY A 6 12.67 56.85 -73.50
CA GLY A 6 11.95 56.61 -72.26
C GLY A 6 12.91 56.17 -71.15
N GLN A 7 13.03 56.96 -70.09
CA GLN A 7 13.73 56.58 -68.86
C GLN A 7 12.76 55.76 -67.99
N GLY A 8 13.05 54.47 -67.83
CA GLY A 8 12.39 53.61 -66.85
C GLY A 8 13.02 53.82 -65.48
N VAL A 9 12.26 54.38 -64.54
CA VAL A 9 12.62 54.48 -63.12
C VAL A 9 12.32 53.13 -62.47
N ILE A 10 13.35 52.49 -61.90
CA ILE A 10 13.20 51.25 -61.14
C ILE A 10 12.99 51.66 -59.68
N GLU A 11 11.75 51.57 -59.22
CA GLU A 11 11.38 51.84 -57.83
C GLU A 11 11.65 50.59 -56.99
N TRP A 12 12.68 50.65 -56.14
CA TRP A 12 13.01 49.58 -55.20
C TRP A 12 12.06 49.67 -54.00
N ALA A 13 11.10 48.76 -53.92
CA ALA A 13 10.20 48.67 -52.76
C ALA A 13 10.99 48.29 -51.50
N ALA A 14 11.00 49.18 -50.51
CA ALA A 14 11.66 48.94 -49.22
C ALA A 14 10.94 47.83 -48.44
N PRO A 15 11.69 46.87 -47.84
CA PRO A 15 11.10 45.80 -47.04
C PRO A 15 10.40 46.40 -45.80
N THR A 16 9.08 46.25 -45.74
CA THR A 16 8.26 46.72 -44.62
C THR A 16 8.51 45.80 -43.43
N THR A 17 9.30 46.25 -42.47
CA THR A 17 9.50 45.57 -41.19
C THR A 17 8.21 45.64 -40.35
N ARG A 18 7.26 44.74 -40.62
CA ARG A 18 6.14 44.47 -39.70
C ARG A 18 6.69 43.72 -38.49
N ALA A 19 7.09 44.50 -37.48
CA ALA A 19 7.71 44.04 -36.26
C ALA A 19 6.74 43.17 -35.40
N LEU A 20 7.01 41.87 -35.35
CA LEU A 20 7.57 41.17 -34.19
C LEU A 20 6.85 41.27 -32.81
N ARG A 21 5.58 41.67 -32.73
CA ARG A 21 4.85 41.68 -31.43
C ARG A 21 4.09 40.40 -31.08
N GLY A 22 4.15 39.35 -31.90
CA GLY A 22 3.47 38.07 -31.65
C GLY A 22 4.37 36.87 -31.32
N GLN A 23 5.68 36.97 -31.58
CA GLN A 23 6.56 35.79 -31.56
C GLN A 23 6.90 35.29 -30.14
N GLY A 24 6.91 36.18 -29.14
CA GLY A 24 7.15 35.80 -27.75
C GLY A 24 6.01 34.98 -27.14
N ALA A 25 4.74 35.32 -27.46
CA ALA A 25 3.58 34.60 -26.93
C ALA A 25 3.53 33.14 -27.40
N THR A 26 3.95 32.88 -28.64
CA THR A 26 4.03 31.51 -29.18
C THR A 26 5.16 30.70 -28.56
N GLU A 27 6.27 31.33 -28.17
CA GLU A 27 7.40 30.64 -27.52
C GLU A 27 7.03 30.17 -26.09
N TYR A 28 6.38 31.04 -25.31
CA TYR A 28 5.91 30.67 -23.97
C TYR A 28 4.82 29.59 -24.00
N LEU A 29 3.92 29.61 -24.98
CA LEU A 29 2.90 28.56 -25.12
C LEU A 29 3.52 27.19 -25.40
N VAL A 30 4.56 27.13 -26.23
CA VAL A 30 5.26 25.87 -26.52
C VAL A 30 6.02 25.36 -25.29
N LEU A 31 6.75 26.24 -24.59
CA LEU A 31 7.47 25.85 -23.37
C LEU A 31 6.51 25.36 -22.27
N LEU A 32 5.37 26.03 -22.10
CA LEU A 32 4.34 25.62 -21.15
C LEU A 32 3.77 24.25 -21.50
N ALA A 33 3.47 23.99 -22.78
CA ALA A 33 2.98 22.70 -23.23
C ALA A 33 3.98 21.56 -22.93
N VAL A 34 5.27 21.78 -23.17
CA VAL A 34 6.32 20.79 -22.88
C VAL A 34 6.40 20.50 -21.38
N VAL A 35 6.38 21.53 -20.53
CA VAL A 35 6.41 21.36 -19.07
C VAL A 35 5.18 20.56 -18.58
N LEU A 36 3.99 20.85 -19.13
CA LEU A 36 2.79 20.08 -18.77
C LEU A 36 2.88 18.61 -19.19
N ILE A 37 3.43 18.30 -20.36
CA ILE A 37 3.62 16.92 -20.81
C ILE A 37 4.58 16.19 -19.85
N ILE A 38 5.70 16.82 -19.48
CA ILE A 38 6.67 16.22 -18.55
C ILE A 38 6.01 15.99 -17.18
N ALA A 39 5.23 16.95 -16.68
CA ALA A 39 4.51 16.82 -15.41
C ALA A 39 3.50 15.66 -15.43
N LEU A 40 2.73 15.50 -16.51
CA LEU A 40 1.78 14.41 -16.67
C LEU A 40 2.47 13.04 -16.71
N VAL A 41 3.63 12.94 -17.39
CA VAL A 41 4.44 11.70 -17.41
C VAL A 41 4.98 11.40 -16.01
N ALA A 42 5.45 12.40 -15.26
CA ALA A 42 5.92 12.18 -13.89
C ALA A 42 4.79 11.66 -12.97
N ILE A 43 3.59 12.24 -13.06
CA ILE A 43 2.43 11.81 -12.28
C ILE A 43 1.98 10.40 -12.68
N SER A 44 1.98 10.06 -13.97
CA SER A 44 1.59 8.73 -14.44
C SER A 44 2.55 7.64 -13.96
N LEU A 45 3.84 7.94 -13.88
CA LEU A 45 4.84 7.04 -13.31
C LEU A 45 4.69 6.87 -11.80
N LEU A 46 4.34 7.92 -11.05
CA LEU A 46 4.10 7.85 -9.61
C LEU A 46 2.82 7.06 -9.26
N GLY A 47 1.81 7.08 -10.13
CA GLY A 47 0.53 6.40 -9.91
C GLY A 47 0.58 4.87 -10.01
N PHE A 48 1.63 4.27 -10.60
CA PHE A 48 1.67 2.85 -10.94
C PHE A 48 2.38 1.95 -9.92
N PHE A 49 2.58 2.38 -8.67
CA PHE A 49 3.23 1.56 -7.63
C PHE A 49 2.31 1.06 -6.49
N PRO A 50 1.07 0.58 -6.73
CA PRO A 50 0.23 0.08 -5.65
C PRO A 50 0.82 -1.18 -4.98
N GLY A 51 1.64 -1.97 -5.70
CA GLY A 51 2.28 -3.18 -5.15
C GLY A 51 3.41 -2.89 -4.15
N LEU A 52 4.23 -1.87 -4.41
CA LEU A 52 5.40 -1.56 -3.56
C LEU A 52 5.03 -1.08 -2.17
N ALA A 53 3.95 -0.29 -2.06
CA ALA A 53 3.46 0.20 -0.77
C ALA A 53 3.04 -0.95 0.16
N LEU A 54 2.37 -1.97 -0.39
CA LEU A 54 1.96 -3.14 0.37
C LEU A 54 3.15 -3.99 0.82
N ASP A 55 4.08 -4.26 -0.09
CA ASP A 55 5.25 -5.09 0.21
C ASP A 55 6.13 -4.39 1.29
N ALA A 56 6.30 -3.07 1.20
CA ALA A 56 6.99 -2.29 2.23
C ALA A 56 6.29 -2.36 3.60
N LYS A 57 4.95 -2.24 3.63
CA LYS A 57 4.18 -2.42 4.87
C LYS A 57 4.32 -3.83 5.42
N LYS A 58 4.31 -4.87 4.58
CA LYS A 58 4.51 -6.27 4.97
C LYS A 58 5.88 -6.49 5.59
N THR A 59 6.94 -5.95 4.97
CA THR A 59 8.31 -6.01 5.50
C THR A 59 8.45 -5.35 6.88
N GLN A 60 7.57 -4.40 7.25
CA GLN A 60 7.53 -3.83 8.60
C GLN A 60 6.62 -4.62 9.56
N SER A 61 5.47 -5.10 9.06
CA SER A 61 4.48 -5.85 9.84
C SER A 61 5.01 -7.20 10.33
N ASP A 62 5.65 -7.98 9.45
CA ASP A 62 6.11 -9.33 9.77
C ASP A 62 7.15 -9.36 10.92
N PRO A 63 8.22 -8.54 10.93
CA PRO A 63 9.16 -8.51 12.05
C PRO A 63 8.54 -7.94 13.32
N TYR A 64 7.61 -6.97 13.22
CA TYR A 64 6.88 -6.46 14.37
C TYR A 64 6.14 -7.59 15.10
N TRP A 65 5.36 -8.39 14.36
CA TRP A 65 4.59 -9.48 14.95
C TRP A 65 5.45 -10.65 15.42
N LYS A 66 6.58 -10.93 14.78
CA LYS A 66 7.53 -11.94 15.25
C LYS A 66 8.16 -11.55 16.59
N ALA A 67 8.41 -10.25 16.82
CA ALA A 67 9.00 -9.73 18.06
C ALA A 67 7.97 -9.31 19.12
N ALA A 68 6.68 -9.38 18.81
CA ALA A 68 5.63 -8.93 19.72
C ALA A 68 5.58 -9.77 21.01
N LEU A 69 5.24 -9.13 22.12
CA LEU A 69 5.09 -9.75 23.43
C LEU A 69 3.67 -9.49 23.99
N PRO A 70 3.10 -10.46 24.72
CA PRO A 70 3.65 -11.79 24.97
C PRO A 70 3.47 -12.78 23.80
N PHE A 71 2.51 -12.56 22.89
CA PHE A 71 2.29 -13.44 21.74
C PHE A 71 2.86 -12.86 20.46
N GLY A 72 3.63 -13.68 19.73
CA GLY A 72 4.09 -13.39 18.38
C GLY A 72 3.26 -14.13 17.33
N ILE A 73 3.14 -13.53 16.14
CA ILE A 73 2.59 -14.18 14.94
C ILE A 73 3.76 -14.47 14.01
N LEU A 74 4.10 -15.76 13.86
CA LEU A 74 5.26 -16.17 13.06
C LEU A 74 4.94 -16.20 11.57
N GLU A 75 3.76 -16.73 11.25
CA GLU A 75 3.27 -16.98 9.91
C GLU A 75 1.77 -16.78 9.86
N HIS A 76 1.27 -16.31 8.72
CA HIS A 76 -0.14 -16.13 8.45
C HIS A 76 -0.42 -16.33 6.97
N SER A 77 -1.54 -16.99 6.66
CA SER A 77 -1.99 -17.26 5.29
C SER A 77 -3.51 -17.16 5.21
N TYR A 78 -4.01 -16.40 4.24
CA TYR A 78 -5.44 -16.16 4.08
C TYR A 78 -5.94 -16.82 2.80
N SER A 79 -6.83 -17.80 2.93
CA SER A 79 -7.45 -18.49 1.80
C SER A 79 -8.68 -17.72 1.33
N GLY A 80 -8.63 -17.16 0.12
CA GLY A 80 -9.71 -16.32 -0.39
C GLY A 80 -10.99 -17.09 -0.73
N SER A 81 -10.88 -18.38 -1.03
CA SER A 81 -12.02 -19.24 -1.37
C SER A 81 -12.83 -19.68 -0.15
N THR A 82 -12.16 -19.95 0.98
CA THR A 82 -12.81 -20.42 2.21
C THR A 82 -13.08 -19.31 3.21
N GLY A 83 -12.40 -18.17 3.08
CA GLY A 83 -12.45 -17.10 4.06
C GLY A 83 -11.82 -17.47 5.40
N ASN A 84 -10.86 -18.40 5.35
CA ASN A 84 -10.11 -18.86 6.51
C ASN A 84 -8.73 -18.23 6.53
N LEU A 85 -8.39 -17.60 7.64
CA LEU A 85 -7.07 -17.10 7.95
C LEU A 85 -6.36 -18.08 8.89
N THR A 86 -5.34 -18.75 8.40
CA THR A 86 -4.46 -19.61 9.19
C THR A 86 -3.36 -18.75 9.80
N VAL A 87 -3.18 -18.79 11.12
CA VAL A 87 -2.13 -18.07 11.85
C VAL A 87 -1.33 -19.03 12.72
N VAL A 88 -0.02 -18.85 12.75
CA VAL A 88 0.90 -19.56 13.64
C VAL A 88 1.29 -18.62 14.78
N LEU A 89 0.71 -18.86 15.96
CA LEU A 89 0.98 -18.09 17.16
C LEU A 89 2.07 -18.75 17.99
N GLN A 90 2.93 -17.93 18.58
CA GLN A 90 3.95 -18.35 19.54
C GLN A 90 3.83 -17.52 20.82
N ASN A 91 4.00 -18.16 21.98
CA ASN A 91 4.27 -17.42 23.20
C ASN A 91 5.77 -17.06 23.25
N ASN A 92 6.07 -15.78 23.09
CA ASN A 92 7.43 -15.25 23.14
C ASN A 92 7.91 -14.99 24.58
N GLY A 93 6.98 -15.01 25.56
CA GLY A 93 7.31 -14.92 26.98
C GLY A 93 7.80 -16.25 27.57
N GLY A 94 8.32 -16.19 28.80
CA GLY A 94 8.69 -17.38 29.57
C GLY A 94 7.52 -18.02 30.33
N ASP A 95 6.50 -17.22 30.65
CA ASP A 95 5.38 -17.66 31.49
C ASP A 95 4.35 -18.48 30.73
N ARG A 96 3.61 -19.31 31.46
CA ARG A 96 2.46 -20.02 30.90
C ARG A 96 1.28 -19.07 30.75
N LEU A 97 0.77 -18.95 29.53
CA LEU A 97 -0.35 -18.08 29.18
C LEU A 97 -1.51 -18.88 28.60
N THR A 98 -2.73 -18.39 28.72
CA THR A 98 -3.92 -19.01 28.13
C THR A 98 -4.70 -18.00 27.31
N ILE A 99 -4.75 -18.18 25.99
CA ILE A 99 -5.54 -17.33 25.09
C ILE A 99 -7.04 -17.62 25.31
N ILE A 100 -7.81 -16.54 25.46
CA ILE A 100 -9.28 -16.56 25.56
C ILE A 100 -9.88 -16.34 24.17
N ASN A 101 -9.52 -15.23 23.55
CA ASN A 101 -10.01 -14.85 22.24
C ASN A 101 -8.94 -14.16 21.41
N ILE A 102 -9.07 -14.29 20.10
CA ILE A 102 -8.24 -13.65 19.09
C ILE A 102 -9.19 -12.87 18.19
N THR A 103 -9.09 -11.55 18.20
CA THR A 103 -9.85 -10.69 17.29
C THR A 103 -8.94 -10.25 16.15
N ILE A 104 -9.31 -10.60 14.92
CA ILE A 104 -8.59 -10.19 13.70
C ILE A 104 -9.58 -9.45 12.80
N GLY A 105 -9.31 -8.18 12.52
CA GLY A 105 -10.26 -7.32 11.84
C GLY A 105 -11.54 -7.14 12.66
N THR A 106 -12.67 -7.54 12.09
CA THR A 106 -13.98 -7.52 12.75
C THR A 106 -14.39 -8.88 13.33
N VAL A 107 -13.62 -9.93 13.07
CA VAL A 107 -13.92 -11.30 13.48
C VAL A 107 -13.28 -11.58 14.84
N THR A 108 -14.06 -12.12 15.77
CA THR A 108 -13.55 -12.60 17.07
C THR A 108 -13.65 -14.12 17.13
N PHE A 109 -12.49 -14.75 17.22
CA PHE A 109 -12.33 -16.18 17.40
C PHE A 109 -12.21 -16.51 18.89
N ASN A 110 -13.19 -17.26 19.41
CA ASN A 110 -13.17 -17.74 20.79
C ASN A 110 -12.50 -19.12 20.83
N VAL A 111 -11.37 -19.23 21.54
CA VAL A 111 -10.53 -20.43 21.51
C VAL A 111 -11.23 -21.63 22.16
N SER A 112 -11.97 -21.41 23.24
CA SER A 112 -12.69 -22.46 23.98
C SER A 112 -13.82 -23.09 23.17
N THR A 113 -14.56 -22.30 22.38
CA THR A 113 -15.69 -22.80 21.58
C THR A 113 -15.25 -23.56 20.34
N ALA A 114 -14.02 -23.32 19.88
CA ALA A 114 -13.49 -23.89 18.65
C ALA A 114 -12.74 -25.22 18.85
N ASN A 115 -12.80 -25.82 20.05
CA ASN A 115 -12.08 -27.05 20.43
C ASN A 115 -10.54 -26.96 20.30
N TYR A 116 -9.98 -25.75 20.34
CA TYR A 116 -8.54 -25.56 20.37
C TYR A 116 -8.03 -25.43 21.81
N SER A 117 -6.82 -25.93 22.07
CA SER A 117 -6.12 -25.64 23.32
C SER A 117 -5.56 -24.22 23.27
N GLY A 118 -6.06 -23.35 24.15
CA GLY A 118 -5.58 -21.97 24.31
C GLY A 118 -4.35 -21.82 25.20
N VAL A 119 -3.88 -22.91 25.81
CA VAL A 119 -2.76 -22.87 26.76
C VAL A 119 -1.43 -22.88 26.02
N PHE A 120 -0.51 -21.99 26.35
CA PHE A 120 0.84 -21.93 25.81
C PHE A 120 1.86 -21.96 26.95
N SER A 121 2.83 -22.86 26.85
CA SER A 121 4.09 -22.78 27.59
C SER A 121 5.01 -21.74 26.95
N GLY A 122 6.06 -21.30 27.65
CA GLY A 122 7.04 -20.38 27.05
C GLY A 122 7.69 -20.97 25.80
N GLY A 123 7.69 -20.22 24.70
CA GLY A 123 8.21 -20.65 23.40
C GLY A 123 7.30 -21.62 22.61
N GLU A 124 6.17 -22.07 23.17
CA GLU A 124 5.26 -23.00 22.48
C GLU A 124 4.60 -22.33 21.27
N LYS A 125 4.39 -23.11 20.20
CA LYS A 125 3.77 -22.66 18.94
C LYS A 125 2.49 -23.44 18.66
N LYS A 126 1.44 -22.76 18.19
CA LYS A 126 0.20 -23.40 17.75
C LYS A 126 -0.37 -22.74 16.51
N VAL A 127 -1.08 -23.53 15.73
CA VAL A 127 -1.78 -23.08 14.53
C VAL A 127 -3.26 -22.90 14.83
N TYR A 128 -3.81 -21.74 14.48
CA TYR A 128 -5.24 -21.47 14.52
C TYR A 128 -5.77 -21.18 13.14
N ILE A 129 -6.98 -21.65 12.86
CA ILE A 129 -7.72 -21.34 11.64
C ILE A 129 -8.91 -20.48 12.03
N ILE A 130 -8.88 -19.22 11.63
CA ILE A 130 -9.88 -18.20 11.94
C ILE A 130 -10.77 -18.06 10.70
N GLY A 131 -11.98 -18.59 10.77
CA GLY A 131 -12.97 -18.49 9.71
C GLY A 131 -13.85 -17.24 9.83
N GLY A 132 -14.69 -16.99 8.82
CA GLY A 132 -15.66 -15.89 8.83
C GLY A 132 -15.10 -14.53 8.41
N MET A 133 -13.90 -14.51 7.80
CA MET A 133 -13.23 -13.29 7.34
C MET A 133 -13.81 -12.72 6.03
N GLY A 134 -14.77 -13.41 5.40
CA GLY A 134 -15.29 -13.11 4.06
C GLY A 134 -14.49 -13.83 2.97
N THR A 135 -14.83 -13.63 1.70
CA THR A 135 -14.02 -14.13 0.58
C THR A 135 -13.11 -13.03 0.06
N CYS A 136 -12.03 -13.40 -0.64
CA CYS A 136 -11.20 -12.45 -1.37
C CYS A 136 -10.65 -13.06 -2.66
N ASN A 137 -10.32 -12.20 -3.62
CA ASN A 137 -9.71 -12.63 -4.88
C ASN A 137 -8.23 -12.93 -4.65
N ALA A 138 -7.73 -14.04 -5.23
CA ALA A 138 -6.32 -14.40 -5.19
C ALA A 138 -5.44 -13.22 -5.64
N GLY A 139 -4.35 -12.95 -4.90
CA GLY A 139 -3.45 -11.83 -5.12
C GLY A 139 -3.93 -10.48 -4.55
N SER A 140 -5.19 -10.35 -4.12
CA SER A 140 -5.67 -9.15 -3.44
C SER A 140 -5.01 -9.01 -2.08
N SER A 141 -4.70 -7.77 -1.71
CA SER A 141 -4.12 -7.45 -0.41
C SER A 141 -5.17 -7.46 0.70
N TYR A 142 -4.76 -7.86 1.91
CA TYR A 142 -5.53 -7.65 3.12
C TYR A 142 -4.69 -6.97 4.20
N GLU A 143 -5.36 -6.22 5.07
CA GLU A 143 -4.78 -5.52 6.22
C GLU A 143 -5.76 -5.69 7.38
N PHE A 144 -5.40 -6.47 8.41
CA PHE A 144 -6.28 -6.74 9.54
C PHE A 144 -5.63 -6.33 10.86
N PRO A 145 -6.26 -5.46 11.68
CA PRO A 145 -5.82 -5.22 13.05
C PRO A 145 -5.96 -6.51 13.87
N VAL A 146 -5.04 -6.75 14.82
CA VAL A 146 -5.08 -7.95 15.67
C VAL A 146 -5.06 -7.55 17.13
N ASN A 147 -6.00 -8.13 17.89
CA ASN A 147 -6.08 -8.04 19.34
C ASN A 147 -6.16 -9.44 19.93
N ILE A 148 -5.38 -9.73 20.96
CA ILE A 148 -5.36 -11.04 21.62
C ILE A 148 -5.73 -10.81 23.09
N SER A 149 -6.78 -11.47 23.57
CA SER A 149 -7.10 -11.48 25.00
C SER A 149 -6.66 -12.80 25.61
N TYR A 150 -5.98 -12.74 26.75
CA TYR A 150 -5.36 -13.89 27.39
C TYR A 150 -5.37 -13.76 28.91
N ASN A 151 -5.15 -14.88 29.58
CA ASN A 151 -4.87 -14.97 31.00
C ASN A 151 -3.41 -15.32 31.20
N SER A 152 -2.77 -14.64 32.15
CA SER A 152 -1.56 -15.15 32.78
C SER A 152 -1.93 -16.04 33.97
N THR A 153 -0.93 -16.59 34.65
CA THR A 153 -1.16 -17.38 35.87
C THR A 153 -1.75 -16.52 36.99
N ASP A 154 -1.35 -15.24 37.09
CA ASP A 154 -1.71 -14.36 38.20
C ASP A 154 -2.79 -13.33 37.86
N ILE A 155 -2.79 -12.84 36.62
CA ILE A 155 -3.69 -11.77 36.15
C ILE A 155 -4.57 -12.28 35.02
N PRO A 156 -5.90 -12.32 35.21
CA PRO A 156 -6.86 -12.67 34.16
C PRO A 156 -7.21 -11.48 33.26
N TYR A 157 -7.77 -11.78 32.09
CA TYR A 157 -8.33 -10.85 31.10
C TYR A 157 -7.37 -9.77 30.60
N GLN A 158 -6.09 -10.10 30.49
CA GLN A 158 -5.11 -9.23 29.85
C GLN A 158 -5.36 -9.14 28.34
N ARG A 159 -4.88 -8.05 27.73
CA ARG A 159 -5.07 -7.76 26.31
C ARG A 159 -3.75 -7.30 25.69
N GLN A 160 -3.39 -7.92 24.58
CA GLN A 160 -2.33 -7.46 23.69
C GLN A 160 -2.98 -6.83 22.45
N ILE A 161 -2.71 -5.55 22.23
CA ILE A 161 -3.21 -4.78 21.09
C ILE A 161 -2.04 -4.52 20.15
N GLY A 162 -2.13 -5.04 18.93
CA GLY A 162 -1.11 -4.80 17.91
C GLY A 162 -1.14 -3.36 17.40
N THR A 163 0.02 -2.69 17.39
CA THR A 163 0.17 -1.36 16.78
C THR A 163 0.34 -1.42 15.27
N LYS A 164 0.62 -2.61 14.72
CA LYS A 164 0.66 -2.86 13.28
C LYS A 164 -0.37 -3.94 12.93
N PRO A 165 -1.16 -3.77 11.86
CA PRO A 165 -2.02 -4.82 11.37
C PRO A 165 -1.18 -5.94 10.74
N ILE A 166 -1.75 -7.15 10.64
CA ILE A 166 -1.18 -8.20 9.79
C ILE A 166 -1.49 -7.89 8.34
N ILE A 167 -0.49 -8.06 7.47
CA ILE A 167 -0.58 -7.71 6.05
C ILE A 167 -0.13 -8.88 5.20
N GLY A 168 -0.89 -9.17 4.16
CA GLY A 168 -0.59 -10.23 3.21
C GLY A 168 -1.40 -10.13 1.93
N LYS A 169 -1.23 -11.15 1.08
CA LYS A 169 -2.02 -11.35 -0.13
C LYS A 169 -2.86 -12.61 0.05
N CYS A 170 -4.07 -12.59 -0.49
CA CYS A 170 -4.93 -13.76 -0.54
C CYS A 170 -4.31 -14.85 -1.41
N ALA A 171 -4.24 -16.06 -0.85
CA ALA A 171 -3.90 -17.28 -1.57
C ALA A 171 -5.13 -17.82 -2.31
#